data_AF-A0A062U645-F1
#
_entry.id   AF-A0A062U645-F1
#
_cell.length_a   1.000
_cell.length_b   1.000
_cell.length_c   1.000
_cell.angle_alpha   90.00
_cell.angle_beta   90.00
_cell.angle_gamma   90.00
#
_symmetry.space_group_name_H-M   'P 1'
#
loop_
_entity.id
_entity.type
_entity.pdbx_description
1 polymer ?
#
loop_
_entity_poly.entity_id
_entity_poly.type
_entity_poly.pdbx_seq_one_letter_code
_entity_poly.pdbx_strand_id
1 'polypeptide(L)'
;MVNDSLCRTLIVNEDSEVDFVSFDPETLAQLQGVLQAYPDIARLVGGLHTFRVVIDANKVFRDLLARYRSWSQPTLTECLVRSGVLEVYIPIHGVNEVNSDALQRFARNQAPAEKLRAEWAAYQECLIIDDRFDQAVPGHPVIEDPKDVPYFQLMEAIGAIGILTEDKHFNRIGLKKMSGDSLGPVKAYAAIMQELLGVRIAVSGVGIVSIAGLVEGGKIIARVWSQTPDLVKLLFGGLAIYAIMDPRMQSRAKAASVKLWKSVEPAMEFAADQIAKDNVRMQLATEERRKLLHGRATHNDEPDE
;
A
#
# COMPACT_ATOMS: atom_id res chain seq x y z
N MET A 1 -16.40 -12.16 19.64
CA MET A 1 -15.09 -12.41 19.01
C MET A 1 -14.60 -11.07 18.51
N VAL A 2 -13.51 -10.54 19.08
CA VAL A 2 -12.93 -9.27 18.64
C VAL A 2 -12.16 -9.58 17.35
N ASN A 3 -12.53 -8.92 16.26
CA ASN A 3 -11.84 -9.02 14.97
C ASN A 3 -10.52 -8.25 15.13
N ASP A 4 -9.43 -8.94 15.44
CA ASP A 4 -8.11 -8.33 15.62
C ASP A 4 -7.43 -8.17 14.23
N SER A 5 -8.08 -7.39 13.34
CA SER A 5 -7.65 -7.18 11.93
C SER A 5 -6.50 -6.16 11.78
N LEU A 6 -6.05 -5.57 12.89
CA LEU A 6 -4.99 -4.56 12.86
C LEU A 6 -3.66 -5.18 12.46
N CYS A 7 -3.17 -4.79 11.29
CA CYS A 7 -1.83 -5.18 10.84
C CYS A 7 -0.79 -4.37 11.61
N ARG A 8 -0.37 -4.92 12.75
CA ARG A 8 0.68 -4.37 13.61
C ARG A 8 2.03 -4.92 13.15
N THR A 9 2.97 -4.02 12.88
CA THR A 9 4.37 -4.39 12.63
C THR A 9 5.23 -3.40 13.37
N LEU A 10 6.15 -3.92 14.19
CA LEU A 10 7.17 -3.14 14.88
C LEU A 10 8.13 -2.57 13.83
N ILE A 11 8.20 -1.25 13.70
CA ILE A 11 9.29 -0.57 13.01
C ILE A 11 10.19 -0.06 14.13
N VAL A 12 11.38 -0.62 14.26
CA VAL A 12 12.38 -0.17 15.22
C VAL A 12 13.22 0.90 14.53
N ASN A 13 13.02 2.16 14.91
CA ASN A 13 13.94 3.24 14.57
C ASN A 13 15.08 3.29 15.60
N GLU A 14 16.29 3.62 15.16
CA GLU A 14 17.49 3.71 16.00
C GLU A 14 17.36 4.78 17.12
N ASP A 15 16.44 5.73 16.98
CA ASP A 15 16.22 6.84 17.92
C ASP A 15 14.82 6.78 18.59
N SER A 16 14.64 5.84 19.52
CA SER A 16 13.85 5.98 20.77
C SER A 16 12.42 6.58 20.80
N GLU A 17 11.64 6.60 19.71
CA GLU A 17 10.18 6.86 19.79
C GLU A 17 9.41 5.86 18.90
N VAL A 18 8.66 4.95 19.55
CA VAL A 18 7.88 3.90 18.88
C VAL A 18 6.52 4.49 18.51
N ASP A 19 6.44 5.13 17.34
CA ASP A 19 5.14 5.49 16.77
C ASP A 19 4.54 4.28 16.05
N PHE A 20 3.49 3.74 16.67
CA PHE A 20 2.68 2.66 16.09
C PHE A 20 1.82 3.22 14.97
N VAL A 21 2.38 3.28 13.76
CA VAL A 21 1.55 3.48 12.58
C VAL A 21 0.88 2.14 12.26
N SER A 22 -0.33 1.94 12.77
CA SER A 22 -1.20 0.81 12.41
C SER A 22 -2.26 1.27 11.41
N PHE A 23 -2.58 0.42 10.44
CA PHE A 23 -3.74 0.60 9.58
C PHE A 23 -4.59 -0.67 9.61
N ASP A 24 -5.88 -0.50 9.32
CA ASP A 24 -6.82 -1.60 9.14
C ASP A 24 -7.03 -1.82 7.63
N PRO A 25 -6.56 -2.94 7.07
CA PRO A 25 -6.67 -3.19 5.63
C PRO A 25 -8.12 -3.22 5.15
N GLU A 26 -9.06 -3.66 5.99
CA GLU A 26 -10.48 -3.71 5.67
C GLU A 26 -11.07 -2.30 5.52
N THR A 27 -10.76 -1.39 6.45
CA THR A 27 -11.20 0.01 6.36
C THR A 27 -10.70 0.66 5.07
N LEU A 28 -9.42 0.50 4.72
CA LEU A 28 -8.90 1.13 3.50
C LEU A 28 -9.50 0.53 2.22
N ALA A 29 -9.73 -0.78 2.18
CA ALA A 29 -10.42 -1.45 1.08
C ALA A 29 -11.87 -0.96 0.94
N GLN A 30 -12.58 -0.76 2.05
CA GLN A 30 -13.94 -0.19 2.05
C GLN A 30 -13.94 1.25 1.50
N LEU A 31 -12.99 2.08 1.93
CA LEU A 31 -12.85 3.45 1.42
C LEU A 31 -12.57 3.44 -0.08
N GLN A 32 -11.71 2.54 -0.57
CA GLN A 32 -11.47 2.38 -2.01
C GLN A 32 -12.74 1.94 -2.75
N GLY A 33 -13.53 1.03 -2.18
CA GLY A 33 -14.82 0.63 -2.73
C GLY A 33 -15.80 1.80 -2.85
N VAL A 34 -15.82 2.71 -1.88
CA VAL A 34 -16.59 3.97 -1.95
C VAL A 34 -16.08 4.84 -3.10
N LEU A 35 -14.77 5.03 -3.23
CA LEU A 35 -14.20 5.84 -4.32
C LEU A 35 -14.52 5.26 -5.71
N GLN A 36 -14.51 3.93 -5.85
CA GLN A 36 -14.88 3.26 -7.10
C GLN A 36 -16.38 3.39 -7.42
N ALA A 37 -17.24 3.27 -6.40
CA ALA A 37 -18.68 3.44 -6.55
C ALA A 37 -19.09 4.89 -6.87
N TYR A 38 -18.30 5.88 -6.42
CA TYR A 38 -18.59 7.30 -6.59
C TYR A 38 -17.40 8.05 -7.23
N PRO A 39 -17.22 7.95 -8.57
CA PRO A 39 -16.09 8.55 -9.28
C PRO A 39 -15.95 10.07 -9.09
N ASP A 40 -17.04 10.79 -8.86
CA ASP A 40 -17.00 12.23 -8.59
C ASP A 40 -16.36 12.55 -7.23
N ILE A 41 -16.57 11.70 -6.22
CA ILE A 41 -15.84 11.79 -4.95
C ILE A 41 -14.37 11.48 -5.19
N ALA A 42 -14.06 10.43 -5.95
CA ALA A 42 -12.66 10.08 -6.28
C ALA A 42 -11.91 11.23 -6.98
N ARG A 43 -12.57 11.98 -7.87
CA ARG A 43 -11.99 13.16 -8.54
C ARG A 43 -11.66 14.29 -7.56
N LEU A 44 -12.49 14.49 -6.53
CA LEU A 44 -12.29 15.54 -5.52
C LEU A 44 -11.26 15.15 -4.46
N VAL A 45 -11.30 13.89 -4.04
CA VAL A 45 -10.52 13.36 -2.92
C VAL A 45 -9.14 12.88 -3.36
N GLY A 46 -8.94 12.59 -4.65
CA GLY A 46 -7.78 11.87 -5.14
C GLY A 46 -7.91 10.37 -4.91
N GLY A 47 -7.44 9.58 -5.86
CA GLY A 47 -7.44 8.12 -5.74
C GLY A 47 -6.39 7.62 -4.74
N LEU A 48 -6.53 6.36 -4.33
CA LEU A 48 -5.45 5.63 -3.66
C LEU A 48 -4.40 5.26 -4.70
N HIS A 49 -3.13 5.54 -4.43
CA HIS A 49 -2.04 5.09 -5.28
C HIS A 49 -1.74 3.62 -4.97
N THR A 50 -1.66 2.81 -6.02
CA THR A 50 -1.34 1.39 -5.94
C THR A 50 0.09 1.18 -6.43
N PHE A 51 0.96 0.71 -5.54
CA PHE A 51 2.34 0.40 -5.85
C PHE A 51 2.45 -1.00 -6.44
N ARG A 52 3.21 -1.16 -7.51
CA ARG A 52 3.51 -2.47 -8.09
C ARG A 52 4.87 -2.95 -7.64
N VAL A 53 4.95 -4.18 -7.16
CA VAL A 53 6.19 -4.82 -6.76
C VAL A 53 6.26 -6.22 -7.36
N VAL A 54 7.47 -6.70 -7.64
CA VAL A 54 7.70 -8.10 -7.98
C VAL A 54 8.17 -8.82 -6.72
N ILE A 55 7.67 -10.02 -6.42
CA ILE A 55 8.12 -10.83 -5.28
C ILE A 55 8.99 -12.00 -5.73
N ASP A 56 10.12 -12.18 -5.05
CA ASP A 56 11.02 -13.32 -5.21
C ASP A 56 10.49 -14.56 -4.46
N ALA A 57 10.74 -15.76 -4.98
CA ALA A 57 10.39 -17.02 -4.34
C ALA A 57 10.94 -17.13 -2.90
N ASN A 58 12.16 -16.63 -2.65
CA ASN A 58 12.72 -16.62 -1.30
C ASN A 58 11.91 -15.79 -0.30
N LYS A 59 11.36 -14.65 -0.77
CA LYS A 59 10.49 -13.82 0.05
C LYS A 59 9.13 -14.47 0.26
N VAL A 60 8.58 -15.15 -0.76
CA VAL A 60 7.37 -15.99 -0.60
C VAL A 60 7.59 -17.03 0.50
N PHE A 61 8.69 -17.79 0.47
CA PHE A 61 8.97 -18.80 1.49
C PHE A 61 8.99 -18.23 2.92
N ARG A 62 9.55 -17.03 3.09
CA ARG A 62 9.57 -16.30 4.37
C ARG A 62 8.17 -15.93 4.83
N ASP A 63 7.33 -15.43 3.93
CA ASP A 63 5.95 -15.06 4.24
C ASP A 63 5.12 -16.31 4.60
N LEU A 64 5.28 -17.42 3.89
CA LEU A 64 4.62 -18.69 4.23
C LEU A 64 5.02 -19.20 5.61
N LEU A 65 6.30 -19.11 5.95
CA LEU A 65 6.79 -19.48 7.27
C LEU A 65 6.27 -18.54 8.37
N ALA A 66 6.20 -17.23 8.09
CA ALA A 66 5.64 -16.25 9.00
C ALA A 66 4.17 -16.59 9.30
N ARG A 67 3.35 -16.84 8.27
CA ARG A 67 1.95 -17.29 8.40
C ARG A 67 1.83 -18.56 9.22
N TYR A 68 2.64 -19.57 8.90
CA TYR A 68 2.61 -20.83 9.65
C TYR A 68 2.89 -20.63 11.14
N ARG A 69 3.84 -19.75 11.49
CA ARG A 69 4.20 -19.44 12.88
C ARG A 69 3.15 -18.57 13.59
N SER A 70 2.43 -17.72 12.86
CA SER A 70 1.43 -16.80 13.40
C SER A 70 0.00 -17.36 13.34
N TRP A 71 -0.17 -18.68 13.23
CA TRP A 71 -1.48 -19.34 13.08
C TRP A 71 -2.32 -18.78 11.92
N SER A 72 -1.67 -18.61 10.77
CA SER A 72 -2.27 -18.14 9.52
C SER A 72 -2.77 -16.68 9.59
N GLN A 73 -2.23 -15.87 10.51
CA GLN A 73 -2.45 -14.42 10.46
C GLN A 73 -1.80 -13.83 9.19
N PRO A 74 -2.47 -12.85 8.54
CA PRO A 74 -1.95 -12.22 7.33
C PRO A 74 -0.57 -11.58 7.53
N THR A 75 0.32 -11.72 6.55
CA THR A 75 1.59 -10.96 6.56
C THR A 75 1.36 -9.49 6.22
N LEU A 76 2.37 -8.63 6.47
CA LEU A 76 2.31 -7.23 6.05
C LEU A 76 2.06 -7.11 4.53
N THR A 77 2.70 -7.97 3.72
CA THR A 77 2.49 -8.04 2.27
C THR A 77 1.00 -8.23 1.97
N GLU A 78 0.36 -9.22 2.60
CA GLU A 78 -1.06 -9.49 2.40
C GLU A 78 -1.96 -8.36 2.88
N CYS A 79 -1.63 -7.73 4.01
CA CYS A 79 -2.38 -6.58 4.50
C CYS A 79 -2.38 -5.43 3.49
N LEU A 80 -1.22 -5.15 2.89
CA LEU A 80 -1.08 -4.09 1.89
C LEU A 80 -1.74 -4.44 0.55
N VAL A 81 -1.75 -5.73 0.18
CA VAL A 81 -2.50 -6.22 -0.99
C VAL A 81 -4.00 -6.06 -0.76
N ARG A 82 -4.50 -6.55 0.38
CA ARG A 82 -5.92 -6.47 0.75
C ARG A 82 -6.43 -5.03 0.84
N SER A 83 -5.57 -4.10 1.24
CA SER A 83 -5.92 -2.68 1.33
C SER A 83 -5.92 -1.95 -0.02
N GLY A 84 -5.50 -2.61 -1.11
CA GLY A 84 -5.43 -2.05 -2.45
C GLY A 84 -4.25 -1.08 -2.69
N VAL A 85 -3.35 -0.96 -1.71
CA VAL A 85 -2.16 -0.10 -1.80
C VAL A 85 -1.01 -0.80 -2.53
N LEU A 86 -1.00 -2.14 -2.55
CA LEU A 86 0.08 -2.92 -3.14
C LEU A 86 -0.48 -3.96 -4.12
N GLU A 87 0.06 -3.99 -5.33
CA GLU A 87 -0.07 -5.12 -6.25
C GLU A 87 1.25 -5.89 -6.25
N VAL A 88 1.20 -7.18 -5.93
CA VAL A 88 2.37 -8.05 -5.86
C VAL A 88 2.35 -9.01 -7.03
N TYR A 89 3.34 -8.91 -7.89
CA TYR A 89 3.50 -9.75 -9.08
C TYR A 89 4.57 -10.81 -8.85
N ILE A 90 4.40 -11.98 -9.44
CA ILE A 90 5.41 -13.03 -9.46
C ILE A 90 5.49 -13.63 -10.87
N PRO A 91 6.70 -13.82 -11.45
CA PRO A 91 6.81 -14.53 -12.71
C PRO A 91 6.44 -16.00 -12.52
N ILE A 92 5.91 -16.65 -13.55
CA ILE A 92 5.60 -18.09 -13.52
C ILE A 92 6.84 -18.93 -13.15
N HIS A 93 8.04 -18.46 -13.50
CA HIS A 93 9.30 -19.03 -13.03
C HIS A 93 9.37 -19.17 -11.50
N GLY A 94 9.05 -18.10 -10.77
CA GLY A 94 9.05 -18.09 -9.31
C GLY A 94 7.95 -18.96 -8.71
N VAL A 95 6.78 -19.04 -9.35
CA VAL A 95 5.71 -19.98 -8.96
C VAL A 95 6.20 -21.42 -9.09
N ASN A 96 6.88 -21.75 -10.19
CA ASN A 96 7.46 -23.08 -10.40
C ASN A 96 8.53 -23.40 -9.36
N GLU A 97 9.36 -22.42 -8.98
CA GLU A 97 10.34 -22.59 -7.91
C GLU A 97 9.66 -22.90 -6.57
N VAL A 98 8.61 -22.15 -6.19
CA VAL A 98 7.85 -22.40 -4.96
C VAL A 98 7.16 -23.77 -4.98
N ASN A 99 6.67 -24.21 -6.13
CA ASN A 99 6.03 -25.52 -6.30
C ASN A 99 7.02 -26.70 -6.35
N SER A 100 8.31 -26.43 -6.56
CA SER A 100 9.34 -27.46 -6.65
C SER A 100 9.75 -28.02 -5.27
N ASP A 101 10.74 -28.92 -5.27
CA ASP A 101 11.39 -29.40 -4.05
C ASP A 101 12.07 -28.27 -3.24
N ALA A 102 12.19 -27.06 -3.79
CA ALA A 102 12.73 -25.90 -3.07
C ALA A 102 11.93 -25.59 -1.80
N LEU A 103 10.59 -25.70 -1.84
CA LEU A 103 9.76 -25.53 -0.64
C LEU A 103 10.08 -26.61 0.40
N GLN A 104 10.29 -27.85 -0.03
CA GLN A 104 10.66 -28.94 0.88
C GLN A 104 12.05 -28.71 1.49
N ARG A 105 13.00 -28.20 0.71
CA ARG A 105 14.36 -27.86 1.18
C ARG A 105 14.32 -26.69 2.17
N PHE A 106 13.54 -25.65 1.88
CA PHE A 106 13.35 -24.50 2.75
C PHE A 106 12.66 -24.89 4.07
N ALA A 107 11.67 -25.78 4.01
CA ALA A 107 10.91 -26.27 5.14
C ALA A 107 11.74 -27.09 6.14
N ARG A 108 12.91 -27.63 5.73
CA ARG A 108 13.71 -28.55 6.55
C ARG A 108 13.97 -27.93 7.93
N ASN A 109 13.45 -28.59 8.96
CA ASN A 109 13.54 -28.25 10.39
C ASN A 109 12.74 -27.02 10.85
N GLN A 110 11.94 -26.38 9.98
CA GLN A 110 11.19 -25.17 10.33
C GLN A 110 9.67 -25.38 10.37
N ALA A 111 9.13 -26.17 9.45
CA ALA A 111 7.70 -26.49 9.37
C ALA A 111 7.46 -27.77 8.55
N PRO A 112 6.35 -28.49 8.74
CA PRO A 112 5.95 -29.56 7.84
C PRO A 112 5.65 -29.02 6.44
N ALA A 113 6.27 -29.61 5.41
CA ALA A 113 6.11 -29.15 4.02
C ALA A 113 4.64 -29.14 3.55
N GLU A 114 3.82 -30.09 4.02
CA GLU A 114 2.38 -30.15 3.73
C GLU A 114 1.64 -28.92 4.26
N LYS A 115 1.99 -28.44 5.46
CA LYS A 115 1.39 -27.24 6.04
C LYS A 115 1.78 -25.99 5.27
N LEU A 116 3.05 -25.87 4.87
CA LEU A 116 3.48 -24.75 4.02
C LEU A 116 2.83 -24.78 2.63
N ARG A 117 2.55 -25.96 2.05
CA ARG A 117 1.79 -26.07 0.80
C ARG A 117 0.34 -25.59 0.95
N ALA A 118 -0.29 -25.88 2.09
CA ALA A 118 -1.63 -25.36 2.37
C ALA A 118 -1.64 -23.83 2.52
N GLU A 119 -0.64 -23.27 3.20
CA GLU A 119 -0.46 -21.81 3.28
C GLU A 119 -0.15 -21.20 1.92
N TRP A 120 0.63 -21.90 1.07
CA TRP A 120 0.94 -21.44 -0.28
C TRP A 120 -0.31 -21.27 -1.13
N ALA A 121 -1.22 -22.24 -1.13
CA ALA A 121 -2.47 -22.15 -1.87
C ALA A 121 -3.29 -20.90 -1.50
N ALA A 122 -3.36 -20.58 -0.20
CA ALA A 122 -4.06 -19.36 0.26
C ALA A 122 -3.27 -18.08 -0.07
N TYR A 123 -1.94 -18.11 0.03
CA TYR A 123 -1.09 -16.95 -0.26
C TYR A 123 -1.07 -16.60 -1.75
N GLN A 124 -1.23 -17.58 -2.65
CA GLN A 124 -1.33 -17.35 -4.09
C GLN A 124 -2.45 -16.38 -4.48
N GLU A 125 -3.55 -16.34 -3.72
CA GLU A 125 -4.66 -15.39 -3.97
C GLU A 125 -4.24 -13.92 -3.82
N CYS A 126 -3.12 -13.65 -3.14
CA CYS A 126 -2.56 -12.31 -2.97
C CYS A 126 -1.58 -11.92 -4.09
N LEU A 127 -1.28 -12.83 -5.02
CA LEU A 127 -0.27 -12.65 -6.05
C LEU A 127 -0.91 -12.55 -7.43
N ILE A 128 -0.37 -11.66 -8.27
CA ILE A 128 -0.65 -11.60 -9.70
C ILE A 128 0.44 -12.42 -10.39
N ILE A 129 0.06 -13.59 -10.89
CA ILE A 129 0.97 -14.47 -11.62
C ILE A 129 1.08 -13.97 -13.06
N ASP A 130 2.29 -13.67 -13.50
CA ASP A 130 2.59 -13.24 -14.86
C ASP A 130 3.35 -14.35 -15.62
N ASP A 131 2.78 -14.80 -16.73
CA ASP A 131 3.28 -15.93 -17.51
C ASP A 131 4.23 -15.54 -18.65
N ARG A 132 4.46 -14.23 -18.87
CA ARG A 132 5.30 -13.74 -19.96
C ARG A 132 6.79 -14.11 -19.82
N PHE A 133 7.24 -14.38 -18.59
CA PHE A 133 8.64 -14.63 -18.26
C PHE A 133 8.80 -15.97 -17.55
N ASP A 134 8.85 -17.05 -18.32
CA ASP A 134 8.91 -18.43 -17.84
C ASP A 134 10.33 -18.99 -17.72
N GLN A 135 11.28 -18.40 -18.46
CA GLN A 135 12.62 -18.94 -18.63
C GLN A 135 13.71 -17.97 -18.20
N ALA A 136 14.71 -18.53 -17.52
CA ALA A 136 16.00 -17.90 -17.34
C ALA A 136 16.65 -17.70 -18.71
N VAL A 137 16.88 -16.45 -19.12
CA VAL A 137 17.55 -16.13 -20.38
C VAL A 137 19.05 -15.91 -20.09
N PRO A 138 19.95 -16.75 -20.64
CA PRO A 138 21.38 -16.56 -20.47
C PRO A 138 21.86 -15.27 -21.16
N GLY A 139 22.85 -14.60 -20.56
CA GLY A 139 23.55 -13.49 -21.21
C GLY A 139 22.90 -12.10 -21.05
N HIS A 140 22.07 -11.90 -20.03
CA HIS A 140 21.64 -10.54 -19.68
C HIS A 140 22.85 -9.73 -19.19
N PRO A 141 23.17 -8.56 -19.79
CA PRO A 141 24.46 -7.88 -19.62
C PRO A 141 24.71 -7.37 -18.19
N VAL A 142 23.66 -7.30 -17.37
CA VAL A 142 23.71 -6.77 -16.00
C VAL A 142 23.52 -7.86 -14.95
N ILE A 143 22.87 -8.98 -15.28
CA ILE A 143 22.42 -9.97 -14.29
C ILE A 143 23.33 -11.20 -14.33
N GLU A 144 24.01 -11.47 -13.21
CA GLU A 144 24.97 -12.57 -13.08
C GLU A 144 24.29 -13.95 -13.02
N ASP A 145 23.17 -14.08 -12.28
CA ASP A 145 22.41 -15.33 -12.19
C ASP A 145 21.26 -15.33 -13.22
N PRO A 146 21.25 -16.25 -14.21
CA PRO A 146 20.16 -16.36 -15.16
C PRO A 146 18.77 -16.51 -14.53
N LYS A 147 18.68 -17.02 -13.28
CA LYS A 147 17.40 -17.17 -12.56
C LYS A 147 16.78 -15.86 -12.10
N ASP A 148 17.57 -14.81 -11.96
CA ASP A 148 17.09 -13.49 -11.54
C ASP A 148 16.50 -12.70 -12.73
N VAL A 149 16.79 -13.13 -13.96
CA VAL A 149 16.37 -12.47 -15.20
C VAL A 149 14.84 -12.35 -15.33
N PRO A 150 14.03 -13.40 -15.09
CA PRO A 150 12.57 -13.31 -15.16
C PRO A 150 11.98 -12.27 -14.20
N TYR A 151 12.52 -12.15 -12.99
CA TYR A 151 12.05 -11.17 -12.00
C TYR A 151 12.36 -9.74 -12.44
N PHE A 152 13.55 -9.52 -13.00
CA PHE A 152 13.93 -8.22 -13.53
C PHE A 152 13.09 -7.81 -14.73
N GLN A 153 12.94 -8.69 -15.72
CA GLN A 153 12.13 -8.43 -16.90
C GLN A 153 10.69 -8.12 -16.53
N LEU A 154 10.13 -8.85 -15.55
CA LEU A 154 8.80 -8.56 -15.04
C LEU A 154 8.73 -7.19 -14.38
N MET A 155 9.72 -6.84 -13.54
CA MET A 155 9.77 -5.55 -12.85
C MET A 155 9.77 -4.38 -13.85
N GLU A 156 10.60 -4.46 -14.89
CA GLU A 156 10.62 -3.45 -15.96
C GLU A 156 9.29 -3.41 -16.74
N ALA A 157 8.75 -4.58 -17.10
CA ALA A 157 7.55 -4.68 -17.92
C ALA A 157 6.29 -4.10 -17.24
N ILE A 158 6.17 -4.21 -15.91
CA ILE A 158 5.02 -3.69 -15.16
C ILE A 158 5.26 -2.30 -14.57
N GLY A 159 6.48 -1.76 -14.69
CA GLY A 159 6.90 -0.53 -14.05
C GLY A 159 6.90 -0.63 -12.52
N ALA A 160 7.30 -1.78 -11.98
CA ALA A 160 7.34 -1.99 -10.53
C ALA A 160 8.38 -1.10 -9.86
N ILE A 161 8.07 -0.68 -8.63
CA ILE A 161 8.96 0.16 -7.82
C ILE A 161 10.17 -0.61 -7.29
N GLY A 162 10.16 -1.95 -7.37
CA GLY A 162 11.25 -2.81 -6.95
C GLY A 162 10.88 -4.30 -6.89
N ILE A 163 11.87 -5.10 -6.50
CA ILE A 163 11.72 -6.54 -6.24
C ILE A 163 11.78 -6.77 -4.73
N LEU A 164 10.73 -7.36 -4.16
CA LEU A 164 10.66 -7.86 -2.79
C LEU A 164 11.50 -9.13 -2.66
N THR A 165 12.72 -8.97 -2.16
CA THR A 165 13.67 -10.05 -1.94
C THR A 165 14.46 -9.81 -0.67
N GLU A 166 14.88 -10.89 -0.02
CA GLU A 166 15.83 -10.83 1.09
C GLU A 166 17.27 -11.07 0.64
N ASP A 167 17.47 -11.56 -0.58
CA ASP A 167 18.79 -11.86 -1.10
C ASP A 167 19.61 -10.57 -1.30
N LYS A 168 20.84 -10.57 -0.76
CA LYS A 168 21.78 -9.44 -0.87
C LYS A 168 22.36 -9.33 -2.28
N HIS A 169 22.30 -10.38 -3.11
CA HIS A 169 22.84 -10.39 -4.46
C HIS A 169 22.17 -9.36 -5.38
N PHE A 170 20.85 -9.14 -5.26
CA PHE A 170 20.12 -8.13 -6.03
C PHE A 170 20.65 -6.69 -5.87
N ASN A 171 21.29 -6.36 -4.74
CA ASN A 171 21.87 -5.02 -4.54
C ASN A 171 23.06 -4.74 -5.47
N ARG A 172 23.83 -5.78 -5.81
CA ARG A 172 25.05 -5.64 -6.61
C ARG A 172 24.74 -5.34 -8.09
N ILE A 173 23.60 -5.84 -8.54
CA ILE A 173 23.12 -5.81 -9.94
C ILE A 173 22.44 -4.47 -10.26
N GLY A 174 22.32 -3.57 -9.29
CA GLY A 174 21.68 -2.27 -9.49
C GLY A 174 20.15 -2.32 -9.37
N LEU A 175 19.58 -3.48 -9.07
CA LEU A 175 18.14 -3.68 -8.92
C LEU A 175 17.66 -2.99 -7.64
N LYS A 176 16.48 -2.35 -7.71
CA LYS A 176 15.88 -1.69 -6.56
C LYS A 176 15.29 -2.76 -5.65
N LYS A 177 16.14 -3.30 -4.78
CA LYS A 177 15.75 -4.24 -3.74
C LYS A 177 14.80 -3.56 -2.76
N MET A 178 13.72 -4.25 -2.46
CA MET A 178 12.87 -3.95 -1.32
C MET A 178 12.98 -5.12 -0.34
N SER A 179 13.62 -4.91 0.81
CA SER A 179 13.55 -5.86 1.93
C SER A 179 12.14 -5.87 2.55
N GLY A 180 11.85 -6.82 3.43
CA GLY A 180 10.61 -6.79 4.23
C GLY A 180 10.41 -5.46 4.98
N ASP A 181 11.49 -4.88 5.50
CA ASP A 181 11.49 -3.56 6.15
C ASP A 181 11.26 -2.41 5.16
N SER A 182 11.53 -2.63 3.87
CA SER A 182 11.33 -1.64 2.81
C SER A 182 9.86 -1.42 2.45
N LEU A 183 8.94 -2.24 2.98
CA LEU A 183 7.51 -1.95 2.94
C LEU A 183 7.07 -0.92 4.00
N GLY A 184 7.97 -0.49 4.88
CA GLY A 184 7.71 0.55 5.88
C GLY A 184 7.10 1.84 5.31
N PRO A 185 7.69 2.44 4.25
CA PRO A 185 7.11 3.62 3.59
C PRO A 185 5.73 3.36 2.97
N VAL A 186 5.51 2.18 2.37
CA VAL A 186 4.21 1.80 1.77
C VAL A 186 3.15 1.64 2.86
N LYS A 187 3.53 1.06 4.01
CA LYS A 187 2.68 0.96 5.19
C LYS A 187 2.34 2.33 5.78
N ALA A 188 3.34 3.21 5.91
CA ALA A 188 3.12 4.58 6.38
C ALA A 188 2.16 5.33 5.45
N TYR A 189 2.34 5.18 4.14
CA TYR A 189 1.40 5.69 3.14
C TYR A 189 -0.02 5.14 3.34
N ALA A 190 -0.18 3.82 3.49
CA ALA A 190 -1.49 3.20 3.70
C ALA A 190 -2.22 3.79 4.93
N ALA A 191 -1.51 3.96 6.04
CA ALA A 191 -2.08 4.52 7.26
C ALA A 191 -2.47 6.00 7.12
N ILE A 192 -1.60 6.83 6.52
CA ILE A 192 -1.91 8.24 6.25
C ILE A 192 -3.14 8.35 5.34
N MET A 193 -3.21 7.51 4.31
CA MET A 193 -4.33 7.51 3.38
C MET A 193 -5.63 7.04 4.01
N GLN A 194 -5.60 6.09 4.94
CA GLN A 194 -6.80 5.68 5.68
C GLN A 194 -7.45 6.87 6.40
N GLU A 195 -6.67 7.63 7.16
CA GLU A 195 -7.15 8.80 7.89
C GLU A 195 -7.59 9.92 6.94
N LEU A 196 -6.75 10.21 5.93
CA LEU A 196 -7.00 11.30 5.00
C LEU A 196 -8.24 11.03 4.13
N LEU A 197 -8.38 9.82 3.58
CA LEU A 197 -9.55 9.44 2.79
C LEU A 197 -10.81 9.44 3.64
N GLY A 198 -10.75 8.97 4.89
CA GLY A 198 -11.87 9.03 5.82
C GLY A 198 -12.37 10.47 6.02
N VAL A 199 -11.47 11.41 6.31
CA VAL A 199 -11.80 12.84 6.47
C VAL A 199 -12.32 13.43 5.17
N ARG A 200 -11.65 13.17 4.04
CA ARG A 200 -12.03 13.74 2.73
C ARG A 200 -13.37 13.22 2.24
N ILE A 201 -13.67 11.94 2.42
CA ILE A 201 -14.98 11.35 2.11
C ILE A 201 -16.05 11.90 3.05
N ALA A 202 -15.76 12.09 4.35
CA ALA A 202 -16.72 12.70 5.26
C ALA A 202 -17.07 14.15 4.85
N VAL A 203 -16.06 14.97 4.54
CA VAL A 203 -16.26 16.38 4.13
C VAL A 203 -16.93 16.46 2.75
N SER A 204 -16.47 15.67 1.79
CA SER A 204 -17.04 15.66 0.42
C SER A 204 -18.43 15.05 0.40
N GLY A 205 -18.68 14.03 1.22
CA GLY A 205 -19.97 13.41 1.43
C GLY A 205 -20.98 14.41 1.98
N VAL A 206 -20.60 15.26 2.94
CA VAL A 206 -21.45 16.36 3.44
C VAL A 206 -21.78 17.37 2.32
N GLY A 207 -20.85 17.58 1.36
CA GLY A 207 -21.09 18.43 0.18
C GLY A 207 -21.92 17.77 -0.93
N ILE A 208 -21.88 16.44 -1.06
CA ILE A 208 -22.51 15.63 -2.12
C ILE A 208 -23.73 14.86 -1.60
N VAL A 209 -24.30 15.25 -0.45
CA VAL A 209 -25.67 14.80 -0.08
C VAL A 209 -26.70 15.49 -0.98
N SER A 210 -26.65 15.13 -2.25
CA SER A 210 -27.75 15.20 -3.20
C SER A 210 -28.80 14.23 -2.67
N ILE A 211 -29.92 14.78 -2.22
CA ILE A 211 -31.28 14.26 -1.92
C ILE A 211 -31.50 12.71 -1.85
N ALA A 212 -30.89 11.89 -2.70
CA ALA A 212 -30.95 10.42 -2.63
C ALA A 212 -30.16 9.82 -1.43
N GLY A 213 -29.00 10.38 -1.07
CA GLY A 213 -28.17 9.90 0.06
C GLY A 213 -28.79 10.16 1.45
N LEU A 214 -29.76 11.08 1.54
CA LEU A 214 -30.50 11.38 2.78
C LEU A 214 -31.34 10.20 3.27
N VAL A 215 -31.79 9.31 2.39
CA VAL A 215 -32.72 8.23 2.76
C VAL A 215 -32.00 7.07 3.46
N GLU A 216 -30.75 6.78 3.10
CA GLU A 216 -29.96 5.69 3.72
C GLU A 216 -29.02 6.19 4.80
N GLY A 217 -28.36 7.34 4.61
CA GLY A 217 -27.67 8.05 5.71
C GLY A 217 -28.64 8.41 6.84
N GLY A 218 -29.88 8.75 6.49
CA GLY A 218 -30.97 8.99 7.43
C GLY A 218 -31.32 7.76 8.27
N LYS A 219 -31.18 6.53 7.79
CA LYS A 219 -31.45 5.31 8.59
C LYS A 219 -30.38 5.08 9.66
N ILE A 220 -29.12 5.38 9.36
CA ILE A 220 -28.01 5.24 10.31
C ILE A 220 -28.09 6.35 11.36
N ILE A 221 -28.29 7.59 10.92
CA ILE A 221 -28.52 8.72 11.82
C ILE A 221 -29.78 8.50 12.64
N ALA A 222 -30.89 8.01 12.07
CA ALA A 222 -32.11 7.71 12.82
C ALA A 222 -31.92 6.59 13.84
N ARG A 223 -31.09 5.58 13.55
CA ARG A 223 -30.78 4.50 14.50
C ARG A 223 -29.97 5.04 15.69
N VAL A 224 -28.93 5.84 15.43
CA VAL A 224 -28.14 6.52 16.47
C VAL A 224 -29.00 7.53 17.26
N TRP A 225 -29.83 8.29 16.55
CA TRP A 225 -30.79 9.24 17.11
C TRP A 225 -31.80 8.54 18.00
N SER A 226 -32.32 7.37 17.61
CA SER A 226 -33.31 6.63 18.39
C SER A 226 -32.77 6.14 19.74
N GLN A 227 -31.46 5.89 19.83
CA GLN A 227 -30.78 5.40 21.04
C GLN A 227 -30.25 6.51 21.94
N THR A 228 -30.30 7.77 21.50
CA THR A 228 -29.80 8.90 22.30
C THR A 228 -30.87 9.36 23.30
N PRO A 229 -30.47 9.80 24.53
CA PRO A 229 -31.40 10.38 25.50
C PRO A 229 -32.14 11.60 24.94
N ASP A 230 -33.39 11.80 25.32
CA ASP A 230 -34.27 12.83 24.73
C ASP A 230 -33.75 14.27 24.90
N LEU A 231 -32.98 14.51 25.95
CA LEU A 231 -32.32 15.80 26.17
C LEU A 231 -31.27 16.10 25.08
N VAL A 232 -30.52 15.09 24.63
CA VAL A 232 -29.49 15.22 23.60
C VAL A 232 -30.14 15.44 22.23
N LYS A 233 -31.25 14.74 21.95
CA LYS A 233 -32.05 14.95 20.74
C LYS A 233 -32.57 16.39 20.64
N LEU A 234 -33.11 16.92 21.75
CA LEU A 234 -33.57 18.31 21.81
C LEU A 234 -32.43 19.31 21.63
N LEU A 235 -31.26 19.03 22.23
CA LEU A 235 -30.11 19.93 22.15
C LEU A 235 -29.53 19.98 20.75
N PHE A 236 -29.27 18.83 20.12
CA PHE A 236 -28.74 18.77 18.75
C PHE A 236 -29.79 19.15 17.70
N GLY A 237 -31.05 18.77 17.90
CA GLY A 237 -32.14 19.13 17.00
C GLY A 237 -32.40 20.64 17.03
N GLY A 238 -32.39 21.23 18.22
CA GLY A 238 -32.44 22.67 18.42
C GLY A 238 -31.24 23.38 17.80
N LEU A 239 -30.01 22.86 17.98
CA LEU A 239 -28.80 23.44 17.39
C LEU A 239 -28.82 23.37 15.86
N ALA A 240 -29.27 22.26 15.29
CA ALA A 240 -29.36 22.06 13.85
C ALA A 240 -30.40 22.99 13.22
N ILE A 241 -31.60 23.09 13.81
CA ILE A 241 -32.65 24.01 13.37
C ILE A 241 -32.18 25.47 13.50
N TYR A 242 -31.53 25.82 14.62
CA TYR A 242 -30.98 27.16 14.85
C TYR A 242 -29.87 27.50 13.86
N ALA A 243 -28.96 26.58 13.57
CA ALA A 243 -27.88 26.76 12.59
C ALA A 243 -28.40 26.89 11.15
N ILE A 244 -29.51 26.22 10.81
CA ILE A 244 -30.17 26.33 9.51
C ILE A 244 -30.97 27.63 9.41
N MET A 245 -31.65 28.07 10.47
CA MET A 245 -32.50 29.27 10.44
C MET A 245 -31.74 30.58 10.60
N ASP A 246 -30.55 30.59 11.23
CA ASP A 246 -29.76 31.82 11.37
C ASP A 246 -28.78 31.99 10.20
N PRO A 247 -29.04 32.89 9.23
CA PRO A 247 -28.13 33.17 8.13
C PRO A 247 -26.75 33.67 8.60
N ARG A 248 -26.65 34.21 9.82
CA ARG A 248 -25.36 34.57 10.43
C ARG A 248 -24.59 33.32 10.84
N MET A 249 -25.23 32.29 11.37
CA MET A 249 -24.58 31.01 11.64
C MET A 249 -24.17 30.29 10.35
N GLN A 250 -24.97 30.34 9.28
CA GLN A 250 -24.55 29.79 7.98
C GLN A 250 -23.30 30.51 7.43
N SER A 251 -23.25 31.83 7.53
CA SER A 251 -22.05 32.60 7.14
C SER A 251 -20.85 32.32 8.04
N ARG A 252 -21.06 32.09 9.35
CA ARG A 252 -20.00 31.73 10.30
C ARG A 252 -19.52 30.30 10.14
N ALA A 253 -20.38 29.35 9.82
CA ALA A 253 -20.03 27.98 9.50
C ALA A 253 -19.23 27.92 8.20
N LYS A 254 -19.65 28.66 7.16
CA LYS A 254 -18.86 28.83 5.92
C LYS A 254 -17.53 29.53 6.18
N ALA A 255 -17.52 30.58 7.01
CA ALA A 255 -16.28 31.27 7.37
C ALA A 255 -15.35 30.39 8.22
N ALA A 256 -15.91 29.57 9.12
CA ALA A 256 -15.17 28.63 9.95
C ALA A 256 -14.61 27.49 9.10
N SER A 257 -15.37 26.94 8.16
CA SER A 257 -14.89 25.91 7.24
C SER A 257 -13.82 26.44 6.29
N VAL A 258 -13.97 27.67 5.78
CA VAL A 258 -12.93 28.36 4.98
C VAL A 258 -11.69 28.65 5.83
N LYS A 259 -11.84 29.04 7.09
CA LYS A 259 -10.72 29.28 8.00
C LYS A 259 -9.99 27.97 8.36
N LEU A 260 -10.74 26.90 8.61
CA LEU A 260 -10.19 25.57 8.84
C LEU A 260 -9.44 25.08 7.60
N TRP A 261 -10.02 25.27 6.41
CA TRP A 261 -9.37 24.94 5.14
C TRP A 261 -8.07 25.71 4.95
N LYS A 262 -8.08 27.03 5.16
CA LYS A 262 -6.88 27.88 5.09
C LYS A 262 -5.83 27.57 6.17
N SER A 263 -6.21 26.95 7.29
CA SER A 263 -5.27 26.49 8.31
C SER A 263 -4.61 25.16 7.94
N VAL A 264 -5.26 24.35 7.11
CA VAL A 264 -4.75 23.04 6.67
C VAL A 264 -4.02 23.15 5.32
N GLU A 265 -4.37 24.14 4.49
CA GLU A 265 -3.77 24.44 3.19
C GLU A 265 -2.22 24.51 3.22
N PRO A 266 -1.56 25.22 4.17
CA PRO A 266 -0.09 25.27 4.21
C PRO A 266 0.56 23.92 4.54
N ALA A 267 -0.10 23.10 5.38
CA ALA A 267 0.39 21.76 5.71
C ALA A 267 0.25 20.81 4.52
N MET A 268 -0.82 20.97 3.72
CA MET A 268 -0.99 20.23 2.48
C MET A 268 -0.02 20.67 1.39
N GLU A 269 0.21 21.97 1.22
CA GLU A 269 1.21 22.50 0.29
C GLU A 269 2.61 22.02 0.66
N PHE A 270 2.95 22.02 1.95
CA PHE A 270 4.22 21.47 2.44
C PHE A 270 4.35 19.97 2.15
N ALA A 271 3.30 19.18 2.40
CA ALA A 271 3.31 17.75 2.10
C ALA A 271 3.43 17.48 0.59
N ALA A 272 2.73 18.25 -0.24
CA ALA A 272 2.81 18.15 -1.69
C ALA A 272 4.19 18.53 -2.23
N ASP A 273 4.79 19.61 -1.70
CA ASP A 273 6.15 20.06 -2.06
C ASP A 273 7.21 19.01 -1.65
N GLN A 274 7.05 18.34 -0.51
CA GLN A 274 7.97 17.26 -0.12
C GLN A 274 7.85 16.04 -1.03
N ILE A 275 6.63 15.63 -1.36
CA ILE A 275 6.42 14.53 -2.32
C ILE A 275 7.01 14.88 -3.69
N ALA A 276 6.87 16.13 -4.14
CA ALA A 276 7.45 16.58 -5.40
C ALA A 276 8.99 16.56 -5.36
N LYS A 277 9.59 17.07 -4.28
CA LYS A 277 11.05 17.05 -4.08
C LYS A 277 11.62 15.64 -4.01
N ASP A 278 10.94 14.72 -3.34
CA ASP A 278 11.37 13.33 -3.23
C ASP A 278 11.27 12.60 -4.57
N ASN A 279 10.24 12.89 -5.37
CA ASN A 279 10.13 12.37 -6.74
C ASN A 279 11.25 12.89 -7.65
N VAL A 280 11.58 14.19 -7.58
CA VAL A 280 12.71 14.76 -8.35
C VAL A 280 14.04 14.17 -7.92
N ARG A 281 14.27 14.00 -6.61
CA ARG A 281 15.48 13.33 -6.10
C ARG A 281 15.59 11.90 -6.59
N MET A 282 14.48 11.15 -6.59
CA MET A 282 14.46 9.80 -7.15
C MET A 282 14.77 9.78 -8.65
N GLN A 283 14.25 10.74 -9.42
CA GLN A 283 14.54 10.83 -10.86
C GLN A 283 16.01 11.15 -11.13
N LEU A 284 16.59 12.13 -10.42
CA LEU A 284 18.00 12.48 -10.55
C LEU A 284 18.92 11.31 -10.17
N ALA A 285 18.63 10.62 -9.06
CA ALA A 285 19.37 9.43 -8.66
C ALA A 285 19.28 8.31 -9.71
N THR A 286 18.15 8.19 -10.40
CA THR A 286 17.96 7.22 -11.49
C THR A 286 18.77 7.59 -12.73
N GLU A 287 18.82 8.88 -13.09
CA GLU A 287 19.61 9.36 -14.24
C GLU A 287 21.12 9.27 -14.02
N GLU A 288 21.62 9.68 -12.84
CA GLU A 288 23.04 9.55 -12.50
C GLU A 288 23.47 8.08 -12.55
N ARG A 289 22.62 7.19 -12.02
CA ARG A 289 22.87 5.75 -12.08
C ARG A 289 22.87 5.22 -13.51
N ARG A 290 21.96 5.69 -14.37
CA ARG A 290 21.94 5.33 -15.80
C ARG A 290 23.23 5.76 -16.51
N LYS A 291 23.76 6.94 -16.19
CA LYS A 291 25.04 7.45 -16.72
C LYS A 291 26.23 6.60 -16.26
N LEU A 292 26.28 6.22 -14.98
CA LEU A 292 27.33 5.34 -14.45
C LEU A 292 27.31 3.96 -15.13
N LEU A 293 26.13 3.41 -15.39
CA LEU A 293 25.98 2.12 -16.08
C LEU A 293 26.42 2.20 -17.55
N HIS A 294 26.09 3.29 -18.26
CA HIS A 294 26.54 3.47 -19.66
C HIS A 294 28.05 3.75 -19.77
N GLY A 295 28.62 4.54 -18.85
CA GLY A 295 30.06 4.82 -18.85
C GLY A 295 30.94 3.61 -18.52
N ARG A 296 30.41 2.65 -17.74
CA ARG A 296 31.12 1.40 -17.43
C ARG A 296 31.12 0.40 -18.60
N ALA A 297 30.10 0.45 -19.46
CA ALA A 297 30.04 -0.40 -20.65
C ALA A 297 31.07 0.02 -21.71
N THR A 298 31.35 1.31 -21.86
CA THR A 298 32.29 1.82 -22.88
C THR A 298 33.77 1.67 -22.51
N HIS A 299 34.12 1.28 -21.28
CA HIS A 299 35.50 1.19 -20.82
C HIS A 299 36.05 -0.25 -20.78
N ASN A 300 35.21 -1.25 -21.05
CA ASN A 300 35.61 -2.66 -21.10
C ASN A 300 35.88 -3.17 -22.54
N ASP A 301 35.83 -2.30 -23.54
CA ASP A 301 36.02 -2.63 -24.96
C ASP A 301 37.39 -2.15 -25.51
N GLU A 302 38.34 -1.73 -24.67
CA GLU A 302 39.73 -1.61 -25.10
C GLU A 302 40.39 -3.00 -25.04
N PRO A 303 40.69 -3.64 -26.19
CA PRO A 303 41.45 -4.88 -26.19
C PRO A 303 42.86 -4.59 -25.68
N ASP A 304 43.29 -5.34 -24.66
CA ASP A 304 44.70 -5.39 -24.26
C ASP A 304 45.53 -5.90 -25.46
N GLU A 305 46.28 -4.99 -26.10
CA GLU A 305 47.36 -5.30 -27.04
C GLU A 305 48.65 -5.73 -26.32
#